data_AF-A0AAN7V7M0-F1
#
_entry.id   AF-A0AAN7V7M0-F1
#
_cell.length_a   1.000
_cell.length_b   1.000
_cell.length_c   1.000
_cell.angle_alpha   90.00
_cell.angle_beta   90.00
_cell.angle_gamma   90.00
#
_symmetry.space_group_name_H-M   'P 1'
#
loop_
_entity.id
_entity.type
_entity.pdbx_description
1 polymer ?
#
loop_
_entity_poly.entity_id
_entity_poly.type
_entity_poly.pdbx_seq_one_letter_code
_entity_poly.pdbx_strand_id
1 'polypeptide(L)'
;MGRLNVEFDDNGDVVTYSGQPQLLNSLIDQEKDVLDLLEKYRPEVRQLEEEVLGRTKVFLDGTPENCRRKECNLGNLITDAFVAYHSERYHGKYWTDAPIGIYNGGAIRNNIDPVNGTIKGSDLISAFPYNDLVYSMSLSGTDLLHTLEQGVRSNGETSYGEFLQVSGIRYRFDLSKPVGSRIVEAKSRCGSCNIPIYEQINPNKQYRIITREFITNGGDGHTTLKHKGYDKEVEDLNEFEIASWYIKKMSLILVGEDERVLKEEKSKAYICAQSVSLMIFASLFLCVYHNAK
;
A
#
# COMPACT_ATOMS: atom_id res chain seq x y z
N MET A 1 -8.86 20.24 -20.97
CA MET A 1 -7.60 20.91 -21.35
C MET A 1 -7.55 22.29 -20.68
N GLY A 2 -6.47 22.63 -19.99
CA GLY A 2 -6.33 23.95 -19.36
C GLY A 2 -6.13 25.02 -20.44
N ARG A 3 -6.90 26.11 -20.39
CA ARG A 3 -6.69 27.29 -21.25
C ARG A 3 -6.61 28.53 -20.38
N LEU A 4 -5.46 29.19 -20.43
CA LEU A 4 -5.16 30.40 -19.69
C LEU A 4 -4.58 31.41 -20.68
N ASN A 5 -5.20 32.57 -20.77
CA ASN A 5 -4.68 33.74 -21.46
C ASN A 5 -4.06 34.64 -20.40
N VAL A 6 -2.81 35.04 -20.61
CA VAL A 6 -2.06 35.91 -19.69
C VAL A 6 -1.53 37.08 -20.50
N GLU A 7 -1.75 38.29 -19.99
CA GLU A 7 -1.20 39.52 -20.56
C GLU A 7 -0.03 39.99 -19.71
N PHE A 8 1.05 40.40 -20.37
CA PHE A 8 2.27 40.89 -19.74
C PHE A 8 2.54 42.33 -20.20
N ASP A 9 3.16 43.13 -19.35
CA ASP A 9 3.68 44.45 -19.72
C ASP A 9 5.07 44.35 -20.38
N ASP A 10 5.65 45.51 -20.75
CA ASP A 10 6.96 45.59 -21.40
C ASP A 10 8.12 45.14 -20.49
N ASN A 11 7.91 45.08 -19.18
CA ASN A 11 8.88 44.56 -18.21
C ASN A 11 8.74 43.05 -18.00
N GLY A 12 7.69 42.43 -18.56
CA GLY A 12 7.35 41.02 -18.39
C GLY A 12 6.51 40.74 -17.14
N ASP A 13 5.93 41.75 -16.50
CA ASP A 13 5.05 41.59 -15.35
C ASP A 13 3.61 41.27 -15.79
N VAL A 14 2.95 40.36 -15.08
CA VAL A 14 1.57 39.97 -15.38
C VAL A 14 0.63 41.13 -15.09
N VAL A 15 -0.08 41.58 -16.12
CA VAL A 15 -1.08 42.67 -16.03
C VAL A 15 -2.46 42.09 -15.75
N THR A 16 -2.87 41.09 -16.54
CA THR A 16 -4.14 40.40 -16.37
C THR A 16 -4.02 38.92 -16.72
N TYR A 17 -4.95 38.11 -16.24
CA TYR A 17 -5.12 36.74 -16.68
C TYR A 17 -6.61 36.39 -16.74
N SER A 18 -6.97 35.52 -17.69
CA SER A 18 -8.32 35.00 -17.84
C SER A 18 -8.28 33.58 -18.41
N GLY A 19 -9.30 32.77 -18.16
CA GLY A 19 -9.34 31.41 -18.70
C GLY A 19 -10.33 30.51 -17.99
N GLN A 20 -10.67 29.40 -18.66
CA GLN A 20 -11.47 28.33 -18.10
C GLN A 20 -10.99 26.99 -18.68
N PRO A 21 -11.13 25.86 -17.94
CA PRO A 21 -10.88 24.55 -18.50
C PRO A 21 -11.80 24.30 -19.71
N GLN A 22 -11.20 23.98 -20.84
CA GLN A 22 -11.95 23.51 -22.00
C GLN A 22 -12.30 22.03 -21.78
N LEU A 23 -13.59 21.74 -21.72
CA LEU A 23 -14.09 20.38 -21.66
C LEU A 23 -13.84 19.69 -23.00
N LEU A 24 -13.05 18.62 -22.99
CA LEU A 24 -12.83 17.79 -24.17
C LEU A 24 -13.96 16.77 -24.27
N ASN A 25 -15.02 17.11 -24.99
CA ASN A 25 -16.17 16.24 -25.23
C ASN A 25 -16.28 15.87 -26.72
N SER A 26 -17.34 15.14 -27.09
CA SER A 26 -17.58 14.69 -28.46
C SER A 26 -17.89 15.81 -29.47
N LEU A 27 -17.98 17.07 -29.05
CA LEU A 27 -18.17 18.22 -29.94
C LEU A 27 -16.84 18.72 -30.53
N ILE A 28 -15.71 18.27 -29.99
CA ILE A 28 -14.38 18.58 -30.51
C ILE A 28 -13.94 17.41 -31.38
N ASP A 29 -13.72 17.68 -32.66
CA ASP A 29 -13.28 16.66 -33.61
C ASP A 29 -11.91 16.09 -33.20
N GLN A 30 -11.78 14.78 -33.35
CA GLN A 30 -10.52 14.09 -33.13
C GLN A 30 -9.67 14.19 -34.40
N GLU A 31 -8.42 14.63 -34.25
CA GLU A 31 -7.49 14.77 -35.36
C GLU A 31 -7.20 13.42 -36.03
N LYS A 32 -7.37 13.37 -37.36
CA LYS A 32 -7.35 12.11 -38.11
C LYS A 32 -5.98 11.43 -38.10
N ASP A 33 -4.91 12.21 -38.22
CA ASP A 33 -3.54 11.69 -38.20
C ASP A 33 -3.20 11.05 -36.85
N VAL A 34 -3.69 11.62 -35.74
CA VAL A 34 -3.57 11.03 -34.40
C VAL A 34 -4.39 9.75 -34.29
N LEU A 35 -5.61 9.72 -34.83
CA LEU A 35 -6.43 8.51 -34.86
C LEU A 35 -5.79 7.38 -35.67
N ASP A 36 -5.27 7.68 -36.85
CA ASP A 36 -4.58 6.72 -37.70
C ASP A 36 -3.32 6.15 -37.00
N LEU A 37 -2.60 6.99 -36.25
CA LEU A 37 -1.49 6.55 -35.41
C LEU A 37 -1.97 5.64 -34.27
N LEU A 38 -3.06 5.98 -33.59
CA LEU A 38 -3.62 5.15 -32.51
C LEU A 38 -4.08 3.78 -33.01
N GLU A 39 -4.70 3.70 -34.19
CA GLU A 39 -5.12 2.43 -34.79
C GLU A 39 -3.96 1.48 -35.07
N LYS A 40 -2.75 2.00 -35.32
CA LYS A 40 -1.54 1.18 -35.46
C LYS A 40 -1.17 0.44 -34.18
N TYR A 41 -1.37 1.06 -33.01
CA TYR A 41 -0.94 0.49 -31.71
C TYR A 41 -2.09 -0.17 -30.93
N ARG A 42 -3.35 0.17 -31.23
CA ARG A 42 -4.55 -0.39 -30.57
C ARG A 42 -4.56 -1.92 -30.51
N PRO A 43 -4.19 -2.68 -31.56
CA PRO A 43 -4.29 -4.15 -31.50
C PRO A 43 -3.45 -4.76 -30.38
N GLU A 44 -2.21 -4.31 -30.19
CA GLU A 44 -1.31 -4.82 -29.14
C GLU A 44 -1.83 -4.46 -27.75
N VAL A 45 -2.31 -3.21 -27.57
CA VAL A 45 -2.90 -2.76 -26.30
C VAL A 45 -4.17 -3.54 -25.97
N ARG A 46 -5.07 -3.74 -26.95
CA ARG A 46 -6.29 -4.53 -26.76
C ARG A 46 -5.99 -5.97 -26.40
N GLN A 47 -4.96 -6.57 -26.98
CA GLN A 47 -4.57 -7.92 -26.62
C GLN A 47 -4.21 -8.03 -25.14
N LEU A 48 -3.46 -7.06 -24.60
CA LEU A 48 -3.12 -6.99 -23.18
C LEU A 48 -4.35 -6.72 -22.31
N GLU A 49 -5.20 -5.76 -22.70
CA GLU A 49 -6.39 -5.37 -21.95
C GLU A 49 -7.43 -6.50 -21.88
N GLU A 50 -7.63 -7.23 -22.98
CA GLU A 50 -8.68 -8.25 -23.11
C GLU A 50 -8.23 -9.63 -22.62
N GLU A 51 -6.93 -9.85 -22.40
CA GLU A 51 -6.41 -11.13 -21.91
C GLU A 51 -7.09 -11.51 -20.58
N VAL A 52 -7.67 -12.70 -20.55
CA VAL A 52 -8.22 -13.28 -19.32
C VAL A 52 -7.09 -13.88 -18.50
N LEU A 53 -6.83 -13.29 -17.33
CA LEU A 53 -5.75 -13.71 -16.44
C LEU A 53 -6.21 -14.78 -15.45
N GLY A 54 -7.47 -14.71 -15.02
CA GLY A 54 -8.03 -15.64 -14.04
C GLY A 54 -9.42 -15.22 -13.60
N ARG A 55 -9.83 -15.68 -12.41
CA ARG A 55 -11.16 -15.39 -11.84
C ARG A 55 -11.06 -14.98 -10.38
N THR A 56 -12.01 -14.18 -9.90
CA THR A 56 -12.22 -13.95 -8.46
C THR A 56 -13.68 -14.14 -8.06
N LYS A 57 -13.91 -14.57 -6.83
CA LYS A 57 -15.24 -14.67 -6.19
C LYS A 57 -15.42 -13.66 -5.06
N VAL A 58 -14.41 -12.85 -4.81
CA VAL A 58 -14.40 -11.79 -3.80
C VAL A 58 -14.17 -10.46 -4.50
N PHE A 59 -14.76 -9.41 -3.95
CA PHE A 59 -14.42 -8.04 -4.34
C PHE A 59 -12.98 -7.76 -3.94
N LEU A 60 -12.16 -7.28 -4.88
CA LEU A 60 -10.78 -6.90 -4.60
C LEU A 60 -10.73 -5.38 -4.44
N ASP A 61 -10.67 -4.95 -3.18
CA ASP A 61 -10.75 -3.57 -2.76
C ASP A 61 -9.40 -2.87 -2.93
N GLY A 62 -9.38 -1.90 -3.84
CA GLY A 62 -8.28 -1.00 -4.12
C GLY A 62 -8.58 0.46 -3.77
N THR A 63 -9.61 0.72 -2.95
CA THR A 63 -10.03 2.09 -2.64
C THR A 63 -8.97 2.83 -1.81
N PRO A 64 -8.73 4.13 -2.08
CA PRO A 64 -7.86 4.97 -1.26
C PRO A 64 -8.23 4.97 0.22
N GLU A 65 -9.52 4.90 0.54
CA GLU A 65 -10.04 4.91 1.91
C GLU A 65 -9.54 3.73 2.73
N ASN A 66 -9.36 2.59 2.09
CA ASN A 66 -8.96 1.34 2.74
C ASN A 66 -7.47 1.10 2.57
N CYS A 67 -6.96 0.96 1.34
CA CYS A 67 -5.57 0.59 1.07
C CYS A 67 -4.52 1.59 1.58
N ARG A 68 -4.90 2.81 1.94
CA ARG A 68 -3.98 3.84 2.46
C ARG A 68 -4.08 4.05 3.96
N ARG A 69 -4.92 3.29 4.66
CA ARG A 69 -5.22 3.50 6.09
C ARG A 69 -5.34 2.21 6.90
N LYS A 70 -5.66 1.11 6.25
CA LYS A 70 -5.80 -0.22 6.83
C LYS A 70 -5.41 -1.29 5.81
N GLU A 71 -5.39 -2.54 6.26
CA GLU A 71 -5.28 -3.68 5.36
C GLU A 71 -6.36 -3.62 4.27
N CYS A 72 -5.98 -3.96 3.04
CA CYS A 72 -6.91 -4.21 1.95
C CYS A 72 -6.51 -5.48 1.20
N ASN A 73 -7.49 -6.26 0.75
CA ASN A 73 -7.22 -7.57 0.16
C ASN A 73 -6.54 -7.51 -1.22
N LEU A 74 -6.70 -6.43 -1.98
CA LEU A 74 -5.93 -6.23 -3.21
C LEU A 74 -4.44 -5.96 -2.92
N GLY A 75 -4.14 -5.28 -1.80
CA GLY A 75 -2.79 -5.13 -1.27
C GLY A 75 -2.16 -6.45 -0.84
N ASN A 76 -2.95 -7.31 -0.19
CA ASN A 76 -2.53 -8.67 0.15
C ASN A 76 -2.20 -9.48 -1.10
N LEU A 77 -3.04 -9.38 -2.14
CA LEU A 77 -2.82 -10.09 -3.41
C LEU A 77 -1.48 -9.73 -4.05
N ILE A 78 -1.19 -8.43 -4.23
CA ILE A 78 0.05 -8.01 -4.92
C ILE A 78 1.30 -8.34 -4.11
N THR A 79 1.24 -8.18 -2.79
CA THR A 79 2.38 -8.53 -1.92
C THR A 79 2.60 -10.04 -1.83
N ASP A 80 1.54 -10.85 -1.86
CA ASP A 80 1.65 -12.30 -1.96
C ASP A 80 2.20 -12.73 -3.32
N ALA A 81 1.80 -12.05 -4.41
CA ALA A 81 2.32 -12.29 -5.76
C ALA A 81 3.84 -12.08 -5.80
N PHE A 82 4.34 -11.00 -5.21
CA PHE A 82 5.78 -10.72 -5.13
C PHE A 82 6.54 -11.83 -4.39
N VAL A 83 6.07 -12.20 -3.19
CA VAL A 83 6.72 -13.26 -2.41
C VAL A 83 6.65 -14.62 -3.11
N ALA A 84 5.50 -14.97 -3.69
CA ALA A 84 5.32 -16.23 -4.40
C ALA A 84 6.22 -16.32 -5.63
N TYR A 85 6.31 -15.23 -6.41
CA TYR A 85 7.13 -15.17 -7.61
C TYR A 85 8.62 -15.37 -7.29
N HIS A 86 9.12 -14.66 -6.29
CA HIS A 86 10.51 -14.81 -5.86
C HIS A 86 10.77 -16.22 -5.31
N SER A 87 9.87 -16.74 -4.47
CA SER A 87 10.02 -18.07 -3.86
C SER A 87 10.01 -19.21 -4.90
N GLU A 88 9.26 -19.07 -6.00
CA GLU A 88 9.27 -20.01 -7.13
C GLU A 88 10.67 -20.21 -7.72
N ARG A 89 11.43 -19.12 -7.78
CA ARG A 89 12.73 -19.03 -8.45
C ARG A 89 13.89 -19.23 -7.49
N TYR A 90 13.61 -19.23 -6.19
CA TYR A 90 14.60 -19.44 -5.16
C TYR A 90 15.00 -20.93 -5.11
N HIS A 91 16.30 -21.20 -5.26
CA HIS A 91 16.87 -22.55 -5.26
C HIS A 91 17.77 -22.83 -4.04
N GLY A 92 17.57 -22.10 -2.94
CA GLY A 92 18.32 -22.32 -1.71
C GLY A 92 17.77 -23.46 -0.85
N LYS A 93 18.28 -23.53 0.40
CA LYS A 93 18.00 -24.64 1.33
C LYS A 93 16.55 -24.66 1.83
N TYR A 94 15.96 -23.49 2.04
CA TYR A 94 14.61 -23.32 2.59
C TYR A 94 13.65 -22.82 1.50
N TRP A 95 12.40 -22.51 1.85
CA TRP A 95 11.38 -22.16 0.87
C TRP A 95 11.60 -20.80 0.21
N THR A 96 12.27 -19.86 0.89
CA THR A 96 12.66 -18.55 0.34
C THR A 96 13.68 -17.86 1.24
N ASP A 97 14.50 -16.96 0.70
CA ASP A 97 15.27 -16.01 1.49
C ASP A 97 14.58 -14.64 1.66
N ALA A 98 13.58 -14.31 0.84
CA ALA A 98 12.80 -13.08 0.90
C ALA A 98 11.30 -13.32 1.20
N PRO A 99 10.94 -13.65 2.46
CA PRO A 99 9.58 -14.03 2.83
C PRO A 99 8.61 -12.85 3.01
N ILE A 100 9.10 -11.61 2.87
CA ILE A 100 8.38 -10.37 3.18
C ILE A 100 8.13 -9.58 1.90
N GLY A 101 6.86 -9.30 1.60
CA GLY A 101 6.45 -8.40 0.52
C GLY A 101 5.93 -7.09 1.09
N ILE A 102 6.32 -5.95 0.53
CA ILE A 102 5.87 -4.62 0.96
C ILE A 102 5.44 -3.81 -0.26
N TYR A 103 4.28 -3.16 -0.16
CA TYR A 103 3.71 -2.38 -1.25
C TYR A 103 3.01 -1.11 -0.71
N ASN A 104 3.30 0.06 -1.28
CA ASN A 104 2.70 1.32 -0.82
C ASN A 104 1.28 1.48 -1.39
N GLY A 105 0.29 1.70 -0.51
CA GLY A 105 -1.13 1.78 -0.86
C GLY A 105 -1.48 2.91 -1.83
N GLY A 106 -0.60 3.91 -1.98
CA GLY A 106 -0.74 4.97 -2.98
C GLY A 106 -0.65 4.49 -4.42
N ALA A 107 0.02 3.35 -4.64
CA ALA A 107 0.18 2.74 -5.95
C ALA A 107 -1.01 1.84 -6.35
N ILE A 108 -1.91 1.53 -5.42
CA ILE A 108 -3.19 0.88 -5.69
C ILE A 108 -4.22 1.96 -6.07
N ARG A 109 -4.74 1.90 -7.31
CA ARG A 109 -5.48 3.01 -7.94
C ARG A 109 -6.93 2.71 -8.24
N ASN A 110 -7.31 1.44 -8.32
CA ASN A 110 -8.69 1.05 -8.57
C ASN A 110 -8.98 -0.32 -7.97
N ASN A 111 -10.27 -0.60 -7.81
CA ASN A 111 -10.76 -1.92 -7.43
C ASN A 111 -10.67 -2.88 -8.63
N ILE A 112 -10.66 -4.17 -8.34
CA ILE A 112 -10.99 -5.19 -9.33
C ILE A 112 -12.36 -5.76 -8.96
N ASP A 113 -13.38 -5.23 -9.63
CA ASP A 113 -14.75 -5.73 -9.59
C ASP A 113 -15.03 -6.50 -10.88
N PRO A 114 -14.78 -7.81 -10.91
CA PRO A 114 -14.82 -8.55 -12.15
C PRO A 114 -16.25 -8.70 -12.68
N VAL A 115 -16.49 -8.25 -13.90
CA VAL A 115 -17.72 -8.60 -14.62
C VAL A 115 -17.79 -10.13 -14.78
N ASN A 116 -18.81 -10.77 -14.20
CA ASN A 116 -18.98 -12.24 -14.13
C ASN A 116 -17.85 -13.01 -13.40
N GLY A 117 -17.05 -12.34 -12.56
CA GLY A 117 -15.97 -12.99 -11.82
C GLY A 117 -14.69 -13.26 -12.63
N THR A 118 -14.55 -12.68 -13.83
CA THR A 118 -13.33 -12.75 -14.66
C THR A 118 -12.40 -11.57 -14.38
N ILE A 119 -11.11 -11.83 -14.18
CA ILE A 119 -10.07 -10.80 -14.09
C ILE A 119 -9.36 -10.71 -15.44
N LYS A 120 -9.38 -9.52 -16.04
CA LYS A 120 -8.68 -9.21 -17.28
C LYS A 120 -7.42 -8.37 -17.05
N GLY A 121 -6.56 -8.28 -18.06
CA GLY A 121 -5.41 -7.38 -18.04
C GLY A 121 -5.81 -5.91 -17.84
N SER A 122 -6.94 -5.47 -18.41
CA SER A 122 -7.48 -4.11 -18.18
C SER A 122 -7.75 -3.82 -16.70
N ASP A 123 -8.19 -4.81 -15.94
CA ASP A 123 -8.48 -4.66 -14.52
C ASP A 123 -7.18 -4.47 -13.72
N LEU A 124 -6.13 -5.22 -14.04
CA LEU A 124 -4.80 -5.06 -13.45
C LEU A 124 -4.16 -3.74 -13.83
N ILE A 125 -4.22 -3.32 -15.10
CA ILE A 125 -3.69 -2.02 -15.55
C ILE A 125 -4.41 -0.89 -14.81
N SER A 126 -5.71 -1.02 -14.58
CA SER A 126 -6.48 -0.02 -13.83
C SER A 126 -6.11 0.01 -12.35
N ALA A 127 -5.90 -1.16 -11.73
CA ALA A 127 -5.53 -1.29 -10.32
C ALA A 127 -4.08 -0.86 -10.04
N PHE A 128 -3.15 -1.26 -10.90
CA PHE A 128 -1.70 -1.07 -10.78
C PHE A 128 -1.14 -0.44 -12.08
N PRO A 129 -1.41 0.86 -12.33
CA PRO A 129 -1.07 1.50 -13.60
C PRO A 129 0.42 1.83 -13.74
N TYR A 130 1.22 1.54 -12.71
CA TYR A 130 2.64 1.83 -12.69
C TYR A 130 3.38 0.55 -13.06
N ASN A 131 4.09 0.58 -14.18
CA ASN A 131 4.90 -0.54 -14.65
C ASN A 131 6.26 -0.58 -13.95
N ASP A 132 6.26 -0.46 -12.62
CA ASP A 132 7.48 -0.40 -11.82
C ASP A 132 8.23 -1.73 -11.88
N LEU A 133 9.56 -1.65 -11.87
CA LEU A 133 10.40 -2.80 -11.57
C LEU A 133 10.17 -3.26 -10.12
N VAL A 134 10.35 -4.57 -9.89
CA VAL A 134 10.28 -5.17 -8.56
C VAL A 134 11.69 -5.48 -8.09
N TYR A 135 11.99 -5.14 -6.83
CA TYR A 135 13.29 -5.30 -6.22
C TYR A 135 13.20 -6.20 -5.00
N SER A 136 14.14 -7.13 -4.85
CA SER A 136 14.47 -7.73 -3.56
C SER A 136 15.66 -7.00 -2.93
N MET A 137 15.62 -6.79 -1.62
CA MET A 137 16.69 -6.11 -0.87
C MET A 137 16.73 -6.51 0.59
N SER A 138 17.89 -6.31 1.22
CA SER A 138 18.11 -6.58 2.63
C SER A 138 18.01 -5.30 3.47
N LEU A 139 17.43 -5.42 4.66
CA LEU A 139 17.33 -4.38 5.70
C LEU A 139 17.75 -4.94 7.06
N SER A 140 18.26 -4.10 7.94
CA SER A 140 18.28 -4.44 9.38
C SER A 140 16.85 -4.45 9.94
N GLY A 141 16.62 -5.17 11.03
CA GLY A 141 15.33 -5.14 11.72
C GLY A 141 14.94 -3.74 12.17
N THR A 142 15.91 -2.93 12.58
CA THR A 142 15.71 -1.50 12.91
C THR A 142 15.20 -0.72 11.69
N ASP A 143 15.82 -0.91 10.53
CA ASP A 143 15.43 -0.21 9.29
C ASP A 143 14.06 -0.69 8.78
N LEU A 144 13.76 -1.97 8.93
CA LEU A 144 12.43 -2.52 8.62
C LEU A 144 11.36 -1.90 9.53
N LEU A 145 11.61 -1.80 10.84
CA LEU A 145 10.69 -1.14 11.78
C LEU A 145 10.51 0.35 11.44
N HIS A 146 11.58 1.07 11.11
CA HIS A 146 11.50 2.46 10.65
C HIS A 146 10.69 2.62 9.35
N THR A 147 10.78 1.64 8.45
CA THR A 147 9.98 1.61 7.20
C THR A 147 8.50 1.45 7.52
N LEU A 148 8.15 0.58 8.48
CA LEU A 148 6.76 0.44 8.95
C LEU A 148 6.26 1.72 9.64
N GLU A 149 7.09 2.35 10.49
CA GLU A 149 6.79 3.65 11.12
C GLU A 149 6.53 4.75 10.10
N GLN A 150 7.29 4.78 9.00
CA GLN A 150 7.04 5.70 7.89
C GLN A 150 5.66 5.44 7.26
N GLY A 151 5.27 4.17 7.07
CA GLY A 151 3.97 3.82 6.51
C GLY A 151 2.78 4.24 7.39
N VAL A 152 2.97 4.33 8.71
CA VAL A 152 1.94 4.80 9.64
C VAL A 152 2.19 6.22 10.17
N ARG A 153 3.06 6.98 9.50
CA ARG A 153 3.45 8.34 9.89
C ARG A 153 2.27 9.31 9.81
N SER A 154 1.40 9.17 8.81
CA SER A 154 0.12 9.87 8.77
C SER A 154 -1.03 8.95 9.20
N ASN A 155 -2.16 9.55 9.57
CA ASN A 155 -3.44 8.85 9.71
C ASN A 155 -4.19 8.74 8.36
N GLY A 156 -3.49 8.97 7.24
CA GLY A 156 -4.07 9.06 5.91
C GLY A 156 -4.87 10.35 5.62
N GLU A 157 -4.78 11.39 6.47
CA GLU A 157 -5.37 12.71 6.20
C GLU A 157 -4.40 13.64 5.46
N THR A 158 -3.10 13.50 5.69
CA THR A 158 -2.08 14.42 5.18
C THR A 158 -1.13 13.84 4.14
N SER A 159 -1.25 12.54 3.86
CA SER A 159 -0.40 11.86 2.88
C SER A 159 -1.16 10.70 2.22
N TYR A 160 -0.97 10.57 0.91
CA TYR A 160 -1.87 9.84 0.02
C TYR A 160 -1.33 8.48 -0.43
N GLY A 161 -0.28 7.93 0.18
CA GLY A 161 0.27 6.69 -0.36
C GLY A 161 1.26 5.87 0.44
N GLU A 162 1.83 6.40 1.52
CA GLU A 162 2.96 5.79 2.23
C GLU A 162 2.59 4.51 2.99
N PHE A 163 1.31 4.34 3.35
CA PHE A 163 0.82 3.20 4.09
C PHE A 163 1.15 1.89 3.38
N LEU A 164 1.65 0.91 4.12
CA LEU A 164 2.19 -0.32 3.55
C LEU A 164 1.18 -1.46 3.65
N GLN A 165 0.81 -2.01 2.51
CA GLN A 165 0.25 -3.34 2.39
C GLN A 165 1.40 -4.35 2.45
N VAL A 166 1.16 -5.51 3.05
CA VAL A 166 2.26 -6.44 3.39
C VAL A 166 1.92 -7.90 3.14
N SER A 167 2.95 -8.70 2.86
CA SER A 167 2.95 -10.16 2.96
C SER A 167 4.11 -10.59 3.85
N GLY A 168 3.91 -11.66 4.64
CA GLY A 168 4.95 -12.17 5.54
C GLY A 168 5.29 -11.25 6.72
N ILE A 169 4.53 -10.16 6.92
CA ILE A 169 4.59 -9.30 8.11
C ILE A 169 3.20 -9.24 8.72
N ARG A 170 3.16 -9.26 10.06
CA ARG A 170 1.98 -8.90 10.86
C ARG A 170 2.37 -7.78 11.81
N TYR A 171 1.69 -6.64 11.75
CA TYR A 171 1.99 -5.52 12.65
C TYR A 171 0.75 -4.85 13.20
N ARG A 172 0.92 -4.29 14.40
CA ARG A 172 -0.09 -3.50 15.11
C ARG A 172 0.42 -2.09 15.30
N PHE A 173 -0.43 -1.09 15.13
CA PHE A 173 -0.04 0.31 15.28
C PHE A 173 -1.05 1.16 16.04
N ASP A 174 -0.56 2.14 16.79
CA ASP A 174 -1.34 3.06 17.63
C ASP A 174 -1.06 4.51 17.21
N LEU A 175 -2.05 5.13 16.55
CA LEU A 175 -1.95 6.51 16.08
C LEU A 175 -1.95 7.56 17.21
N SER A 176 -2.29 7.17 18.45
CA SER A 176 -2.21 8.07 19.60
C SER A 176 -0.79 8.29 20.11
N LYS A 177 0.16 7.44 19.68
CA LYS A 177 1.59 7.59 19.98
C LYS A 177 2.26 8.62 19.07
N PRO A 178 3.38 9.23 19.52
CA PRO A 178 4.17 10.13 18.69
C PRO A 178 4.59 9.47 17.37
N VAL A 179 4.70 10.28 16.33
CA VAL A 179 5.25 9.85 15.03
C VAL A 179 6.63 9.23 15.24
N GLY A 180 6.88 8.05 14.65
CA GLY A 180 8.11 7.28 14.84
C GLY A 180 8.09 6.35 16.06
N SER A 181 6.95 6.23 16.74
CA SER A 181 6.75 5.29 17.84
C SER A 181 5.33 4.70 17.84
N ARG A 182 4.75 4.53 16.65
CA ARG A 182 3.38 4.05 16.48
C ARG A 182 3.29 2.55 16.32
N ILE A 183 4.33 1.87 15.86
CA ILE A 183 4.37 0.41 15.75
C ILE A 183 4.50 -0.18 17.17
N VAL A 184 3.48 -0.92 17.60
CA VAL A 184 3.43 -1.51 18.95
C VAL A 184 3.81 -2.99 18.97
N GLU A 185 3.59 -3.68 17.84
CA GLU A 185 3.99 -5.06 17.63
C GLU A 185 4.30 -5.24 16.15
N ALA A 186 5.35 -5.98 15.82
CA ALA A 186 5.66 -6.36 14.44
C ALA A 186 6.34 -7.73 14.43
N LYS A 187 5.77 -8.65 13.66
CA LYS A 187 6.25 -10.02 13.47
C LYS A 187 6.53 -10.26 12.00
N SER A 188 7.55 -11.05 11.72
CA SER A 188 7.90 -11.52 10.38
C SER A 188 7.76 -13.02 10.27
N ARG A 189 7.29 -13.52 9.13
CA ARG A 189 7.26 -14.93 8.78
C ARG A 189 8.67 -15.40 8.42
N CYS A 190 9.13 -16.49 9.02
CA CYS A 190 10.46 -17.02 8.71
C CYS A 190 10.53 -17.57 7.27
N GLY A 191 11.58 -17.16 6.53
CA GLY A 191 11.95 -17.73 5.22
C GLY A 191 12.87 -18.94 5.38
N SER A 192 13.86 -18.82 6.26
CA SER A 192 14.87 -19.85 6.54
C SER A 192 14.40 -20.91 7.55
N CYS A 193 13.23 -21.50 7.32
CA CYS A 193 12.63 -22.51 8.20
C CYS A 193 11.82 -23.53 7.38
N ASN A 194 11.62 -24.75 7.93
CA ASN A 194 10.88 -25.80 7.23
C ASN A 194 9.36 -25.56 7.24
N ILE A 195 8.85 -24.97 8.33
CA ILE A 195 7.43 -24.61 8.49
C ILE A 195 7.39 -23.12 8.80
N PRO A 196 6.82 -22.29 7.92
CA PRO A 196 6.75 -20.85 8.13
C PRO A 196 5.93 -20.50 9.39
N ILE A 197 6.56 -19.78 10.32
CA ILE A 197 5.95 -19.25 11.54
C ILE A 197 6.28 -17.76 11.67
N TYR A 198 5.41 -17.02 12.36
CA TYR A 198 5.63 -15.62 12.67
C TYR A 198 6.42 -15.46 13.96
N GLU A 199 7.52 -14.73 13.90
CA GLU A 199 8.37 -14.37 15.04
C GLU A 199 8.48 -12.85 15.18
N GLN A 200 8.71 -12.36 16.40
CA GLN A 200 8.94 -10.93 16.63
C GLN A 200 10.13 -10.43 15.80
N ILE A 201 9.97 -9.28 15.14
CA ILE A 201 11.08 -8.64 14.44
C ILE A 201 12.14 -8.26 15.46
N ASN A 202 13.30 -8.90 15.35
CA ASN A 202 14.51 -8.57 16.09
C ASN A 202 15.25 -7.42 15.38
N PRO A 203 15.46 -6.25 16.03
CA PRO A 203 16.13 -5.10 15.44
C PRO A 203 17.55 -5.36 14.91
N ASN A 204 18.23 -6.37 15.46
CA ASN A 204 19.62 -6.71 15.14
C ASN A 204 19.74 -7.84 14.09
N LYS A 205 18.63 -8.41 13.62
CA LYS A 205 18.63 -9.40 12.54
C LYS A 205 18.48 -8.71 11.19
N GLN A 206 18.90 -9.38 10.13
CA GLN A 206 18.68 -8.96 8.75
C GLN A 206 17.39 -9.58 8.22
N TYR A 207 16.67 -8.83 7.38
CA TYR A 207 15.45 -9.26 6.71
C TYR A 207 15.53 -8.90 5.25
N ARG A 208 15.28 -9.88 4.36
CA ARG A 208 15.14 -9.63 2.94
C ARG A 208 13.67 -9.40 2.62
N ILE A 209 13.40 -8.31 1.90
CA ILE A 209 12.07 -7.87 1.50
C ILE A 209 11.99 -7.81 -0.02
N ILE A 210 10.78 -7.88 -0.55
CA ILE A 210 10.47 -7.65 -1.97
C ILE A 210 9.51 -6.47 -2.06
N THR A 211 9.80 -5.52 -2.94
CA THR A 211 9.03 -4.28 -3.06
C THR A 211 9.19 -3.63 -4.44
N ARG A 212 8.45 -2.55 -4.70
CA ARG A 212 8.46 -1.84 -5.98
C ARG A 212 9.52 -0.74 -6.05
N GLU A 213 9.90 -0.39 -7.27
CA GLU A 213 10.95 0.60 -7.59
C GLU A 213 10.72 1.95 -6.91
N PHE A 214 9.51 2.50 -6.98
CA PHE A 214 9.20 3.83 -6.47
C PHE A 214 9.59 4.02 -4.99
N ILE A 215 9.20 3.10 -4.10
CA ILE A 215 9.56 3.19 -2.67
C ILE A 215 10.99 2.74 -2.40
N THR A 216 11.55 1.85 -3.24
CA THR A 216 12.99 1.55 -3.24
C THR A 216 13.84 2.81 -3.46
N ASN A 217 13.32 3.76 -4.25
CA ASN A 217 13.94 5.05 -4.56
C ASN A 217 13.57 6.18 -3.60
N GLY A 218 12.85 5.87 -2.51
CA GLY A 218 12.48 6.82 -1.45
C GLY A 218 11.14 7.53 -1.68
N GLY A 219 10.33 7.07 -2.63
CA GLY A 219 8.95 7.53 -2.84
C GLY A 219 8.12 7.44 -1.55
N ASP A 220 7.12 8.32 -1.42
CA ASP A 220 6.26 8.45 -0.23
C ASP A 220 7.02 8.63 1.10
N GLY A 221 8.27 9.08 1.04
CA GLY A 221 9.13 9.31 2.21
C GLY A 221 9.80 8.06 2.75
N HIS A 222 9.73 6.92 2.05
CA HIS A 222 10.44 5.65 2.38
C HIS A 222 11.96 5.73 2.14
N THR A 223 12.58 6.82 2.60
CA THR A 223 14.01 7.14 2.42
C THR A 223 14.93 6.10 3.07
N THR A 224 14.46 5.39 4.09
CA THR A 224 15.16 4.24 4.69
C THR A 224 15.45 3.17 3.64
N LEU A 225 14.50 2.82 2.77
CA LEU A 225 14.71 1.85 1.70
C LEU A 225 15.79 2.32 0.71
N LYS A 226 15.76 3.62 0.36
CA LYS A 226 16.74 4.22 -0.54
C LYS A 226 18.17 4.16 0.02
N HIS A 227 18.34 4.61 1.27
CA HIS A 227 19.65 4.88 1.86
C HIS A 227 20.23 3.75 2.68
N LYS A 228 19.38 2.85 3.21
CA LYS A 228 19.78 1.76 4.12
C LYS A 228 19.54 0.37 3.51
N GLY A 229 18.68 0.24 2.50
CA GLY A 229 18.53 -1.01 1.76
C GLY A 229 19.80 -1.37 0.99
N TYR A 230 20.25 -2.61 1.12
CA TYR A 230 21.45 -3.15 0.47
C TYR A 230 21.16 -4.52 -0.17
N ASP A 231 22.14 -5.09 -0.88
CA ASP A 231 21.99 -6.32 -1.66
C ASP A 231 20.75 -6.30 -2.57
N LYS A 232 20.58 -5.17 -3.27
CA LYS A 232 19.43 -4.91 -4.14
C LYS A 232 19.56 -5.73 -5.41
N GLU A 233 18.54 -6.50 -5.71
CA GLU A 233 18.41 -7.28 -6.95
C GLU A 233 17.08 -6.93 -7.60
N VAL A 234 17.09 -6.82 -8.93
CA VAL A 234 15.87 -6.59 -9.71
C VAL A 234 15.31 -7.95 -10.10
N GLU A 235 14.02 -8.16 -9.87
CA GLU A 235 13.30 -9.31 -10.42
C GLU A 235 13.22 -9.17 -11.95
N ASP A 236 13.16 -10.29 -12.66
CA ASP A 236 13.16 -10.30 -14.14
C ASP A 236 11.81 -9.89 -14.75
N LEU A 237 10.76 -9.85 -13.94
CA LEU A 237 9.44 -9.37 -14.35
C LEU A 237 9.08 -8.09 -13.58
N ASN A 238 8.34 -7.21 -14.26
CA ASN A 238 7.79 -6.01 -13.63
C ASN A 238 6.54 -6.33 -12.78
N GLU A 239 6.05 -5.31 -12.10
CA GLU A 239 4.88 -5.41 -11.22
C GLU A 239 3.64 -6.04 -11.90
N PHE A 240 3.30 -5.57 -13.10
CA PHE A 240 2.13 -6.05 -13.85
C PHE A 240 2.30 -7.52 -14.25
N GLU A 241 3.50 -7.90 -14.70
CA GLU A 241 3.82 -9.26 -15.12
C GLU A 241 3.79 -10.24 -13.95
N ILE A 242 4.33 -9.87 -12.78
CA ILE A 242 4.29 -10.70 -11.57
C ILE A 242 2.85 -10.88 -11.09
N ALA A 243 2.05 -9.80 -11.05
CA ALA A 243 0.64 -9.89 -10.69
C ALA A 243 -0.14 -10.79 -11.65
N SER A 244 0.09 -10.62 -12.96
CA SER A 244 -0.52 -11.45 -14.01
C SER A 244 -0.12 -12.92 -13.87
N TRP A 245 1.17 -13.20 -13.65
CA TRP A 245 1.69 -14.54 -13.40
C TRP A 245 1.00 -15.20 -12.21
N TYR A 246 0.89 -14.46 -11.09
CA TYR A 246 0.28 -14.99 -9.87
C TYR A 246 -1.20 -15.32 -10.05
N ILE A 247 -1.96 -14.44 -10.70
CA ILE A 247 -3.38 -14.66 -10.97
C ILE A 247 -3.58 -15.85 -11.93
N LYS A 248 -2.79 -15.95 -13.01
CA LYS A 248 -2.80 -17.10 -13.93
C LYS A 248 -2.49 -18.39 -13.19
N LYS A 249 -1.50 -18.37 -12.30
CA LYS A 249 -1.06 -19.53 -11.54
C LYS A 249 -2.11 -20.00 -10.52
N MET A 250 -2.76 -19.07 -9.82
CA MET A 250 -3.79 -19.40 -8.85
C MET A 250 -5.11 -19.80 -9.50
N SER A 251 -5.39 -19.30 -10.71
CA SER A 251 -6.62 -19.46 -11.51
C SER A 251 -7.90 -18.91 -10.87
N LEU A 252 -8.07 -19.07 -9.55
CA LEU A 252 -9.15 -18.57 -8.73
C LEU A 252 -8.60 -17.81 -7.52
N ILE A 253 -8.88 -16.52 -7.47
CA ILE A 253 -8.50 -15.61 -6.40
C ILE A 253 -9.63 -15.52 -5.37
N LEU A 254 -9.28 -15.76 -4.10
CA LEU A 254 -10.17 -15.70 -2.93
C LEU A 254 -9.53 -14.90 -1.78
N VAL A 255 -8.62 -13.98 -2.11
CA VAL A 255 -7.83 -13.25 -1.11
C VAL A 255 -8.75 -12.36 -0.27
N GLY A 256 -8.66 -12.51 1.05
CA GLY A 256 -9.35 -11.67 2.04
C GLY A 256 -8.37 -10.85 2.85
N GLU A 257 -8.90 -10.12 3.83
CA GLU A 257 -8.13 -9.54 4.93
C GLU A 257 -7.92 -10.62 5.99
N ASP A 258 -6.66 -10.87 6.39
CA ASP A 258 -6.26 -11.91 7.35
C ASP A 258 -5.45 -11.37 8.54
N GLU A 259 -5.75 -10.12 8.91
CA GLU A 259 -5.22 -9.40 10.08
C GLU A 259 -3.69 -9.20 10.02
N ARG A 260 -3.18 -8.90 8.84
CA ARG A 260 -1.78 -8.50 8.62
C ARG A 260 -1.48 -7.14 9.24
N VAL A 261 -2.46 -6.23 9.21
CA VAL A 261 -2.28 -4.86 9.69
C VAL A 261 -3.45 -4.45 10.58
N LEU A 262 -3.20 -4.29 11.87
CA LEU A 262 -4.22 -3.92 12.85
C LEU A 262 -3.94 -2.56 13.48
N LYS A 263 -4.96 -1.71 13.50
CA LYS A 263 -4.95 -0.44 14.23
C LYS A 263 -5.45 -0.66 15.65
N GLU A 264 -4.67 -0.27 16.65
CA GLU A 264 -5.15 -0.23 18.03
C GLU A 264 -6.26 0.81 18.18
N GLU A 265 -7.42 0.37 18.65
CA GLU A 265 -8.42 1.28 19.18
C GLU A 265 -8.12 1.56 20.65
N LYS A 266 -8.31 2.81 21.10
CA LYS A 266 -8.26 3.11 22.53
C LYS A 266 -9.26 2.20 23.25
N SER A 267 -8.75 1.33 24.13
CA SER A 267 -9.64 0.51 24.95
C SER A 267 -10.57 1.43 25.74
N LYS A 268 -11.89 1.27 25.54
CA LYS A 268 -12.92 1.98 26.33
C LYS A 268 -12.79 1.70 27.85
N ALA A 269 -11.96 0.73 28.24
CA ALA A 269 -11.63 0.39 29.62
C ALA A 269 -11.03 1.56 30.42
N TYR A 270 -10.29 2.47 29.78
CA TYR A 270 -9.71 3.64 30.47
C TYR A 270 -10.76 4.69 30.88
N ILE A 271 -11.89 4.76 30.16
CA ILE A 271 -12.97 5.73 30.48
C ILE A 271 -13.77 5.24 31.70
N CYS A 272 -13.94 3.93 31.85
CA CYS A 272 -14.65 3.39 33.01
C CYS A 272 -13.83 3.54 34.31
N ALA A 273 -12.51 3.31 34.27
CA ALA A 273 -11.65 3.45 35.45
C ALA A 273 -11.58 4.89 36.01
N GLN A 274 -11.61 5.91 35.16
CA GLN A 274 -11.63 7.31 35.61
C GLN A 274 -12.99 7.71 36.21
N SER A 275 -14.10 7.20 35.68
CA SER A 275 -15.43 7.48 36.23
C SER A 275 -15.66 6.83 37.60
N VAL A 276 -15.10 5.65 37.85
CA VAL A 276 -15.22 4.96 39.16
C VAL A 276 -14.34 5.62 40.22
N SER A 277 -13.14 6.10 39.86
CA SER A 277 -12.27 6.82 40.80
C SER A 277 -12.87 8.15 41.27
N LEU A 278 -13.59 8.87 40.40
CA LEU A 278 -14.28 10.12 40.77
C LEU A 278 -15.49 9.90 41.68
N MET A 279 -16.22 8.79 41.54
CA MET A 279 -17.34 8.48 42.43
C MET A 279 -16.90 8.08 43.84
N ILE A 280 -15.77 7.35 43.98
CA ILE A 280 -15.26 6.94 45.30
C ILE A 280 -14.81 8.17 46.12
N PHE A 281 -14.20 9.17 45.47
CA PHE A 281 -13.81 10.42 46.14
C PHE A 281 -15.01 11.29 46.54
N ALA A 282 -16.10 11.30 45.75
CA ALA A 282 -17.30 12.06 46.10
C ALA A 282 -18.03 11.48 47.33
N SER A 283 -18.06 10.15 47.50
CA SER A 283 -18.65 9.51 48.68
C SER A 283 -17.86 9.71 49.97
N LEU A 284 -16.53 9.84 49.91
CA LEU A 284 -15.69 10.09 51.09
C LEU A 284 -15.84 11.53 51.62
N PHE A 285 -16.06 12.51 50.74
CA PHE A 285 -16.31 13.90 51.16
C PHE A 285 -17.67 14.11 51.82
N LEU A 286 -18.71 13.36 51.41
CA LEU A 286 -20.04 13.44 52.02
C LEU A 286 -20.11 12.78 53.41
N CYS A 287 -19.34 11.72 53.67
CA CYS A 287 -19.28 11.08 55.00
C CYS A 287 -18.53 11.91 56.04
N VAL A 288 -17.52 12.70 55.65
CA VAL A 288 -16.79 13.57 56.59
C VAL A 288 -17.62 14.82 56.95
N TYR A 289 -18.45 15.32 56.03
CA TYR A 289 -19.25 16.53 56.27
C TYR A 289 -20.49 16.31 57.16
N HIS A 290 -20.93 15.07 57.36
CA HIS A 290 -22.11 14.76 58.21
C HIS A 290 -21.77 14.40 59.66
N ASN A 291 -20.49 14.31 60.04
CA ASN A 291 -20.03 14.02 61.41
C ASN A 291 -19.46 15.25 62.15
N ALA A 292 -19.63 16.45 61.59
CA ALA A 292 -19.20 17.70 62.21
C ALA A 292 -20.37 18.70 62.30
N LYS A 293 -21.41 18.35 63.07
CA LYS A 293 -22.35 19.28 63.71
C LYS A 293 -22.95 18.63 64.95
#